data_AF-A0A655JD30-F1
#
_entry.id   AF-A0A655JD30-F1
#
_cell.length_a   1.000
_cell.length_b   1.000
_cell.length_c   1.000
_cell.angle_alpha   90.00
_cell.angle_beta   90.00
_cell.angle_gamma   90.00
#
_symmetry.space_group_name_H-M   'P 1'
#
loop_
_entity.id
_entity.type
_entity.pdbx_description
1 polymer ?
#
loop_
_entity_poly.entity_id
_entity_poly.type
_entity_poly.pdbx_seq_one_letter_code
_entity_poly.pdbx_strand_id
1 'polypeptide(L)' 'MRPFGGRAVARAINGARLVLIDGMGHDLPRQLWDRVIGELTRNFSEAG' A
#
# COMPACT_ATOMS: atom_id res chain seq x y z
N MET A 1 5.81 -0.64 -14.73
CA MET A 1 4.32 -0.73 -14.80
C MET A 1 3.72 0.57 -14.29
N ARG A 2 2.74 1.20 -14.96
CA ARG A 2 2.05 2.40 -14.42
C ARG A 2 0.98 1.92 -13.43
N PRO A 3 0.99 2.31 -12.14
CA PRO A 3 0.05 1.80 -11.14
C PRO A 3 -1.32 2.48 -11.28
N PHE A 4 -2.00 2.27 -12.42
CA PHE A 4 -3.31 2.86 -12.69
C PHE A 4 -4.38 2.29 -11.76
N GLY A 5 -4.45 0.97 -11.61
CA GLY A 5 -5.44 0.29 -10.77
C GLY A 5 -5.40 0.75 -9.31
N GLY A 6 -4.21 0.76 -8.69
CA GLY A 6 -4.06 1.22 -7.31
C GLY A 6 -4.49 2.67 -7.11
N ARG A 7 -4.19 3.57 -8.07
CA ARG A 7 -4.64 4.97 -8.02
C ARG A 7 -6.14 5.11 -8.20
N ALA A 8 -6.75 4.31 -9.07
CA ALA A 8 -8.19 4.31 -9.26
C ALA A 8 -8.91 3.87 -7.98
N VAL A 9 -8.46 2.79 -7.33
CA VAL A 9 -9.03 2.29 -6.07
C VAL A 9 -8.90 3.31 -4.95
N ALA A 10 -7.71 3.89 -4.73
CA ALA A 10 -7.50 4.88 -3.68
C ALA A 10 -8.34 6.16 -3.85
N ARG A 11 -8.68 6.53 -5.10
CA ARG A 11 -9.59 7.65 -5.38
C ARG A 11 -11.06 7.33 -5.15
N ALA A 12 -11.44 6.06 -5.28
CA ALA A 12 -12.83 5.63 -5.19
C ALA A 12 -13.30 5.41 -3.73
N ILE A 13 -12.37 5.19 -2.80
CA ILE A 13 -12.68 4.86 -1.40
C ILE A 13 -12.29 6.05 -0.51
N ASN A 14 -13.25 6.62 0.22
CA ASN A 14 -12.97 7.71 1.14
C ASN A 14 -12.04 7.25 2.26
N GLY A 15 -10.99 8.03 2.56
CA GLY A 15 -9.98 7.68 3.56
C GLY A 15 -8.93 6.65 3.10
N ALA A 16 -9.04 6.08 1.90
CA ALA A 16 -8.04 5.14 1.40
C ALA A 16 -6.75 5.85 0.98
N ARG A 17 -5.62 5.17 1.15
CA ARG A 17 -4.29 5.65 0.73
C ARG A 17 -3.58 4.62 -0.13
N LEU A 18 -2.94 5.09 -1.20
CA LEU A 18 -2.03 4.28 -2.01
C LEU A 18 -0.58 4.52 -1.56
N VAL A 19 0.11 3.44 -1.16
CA VAL A 19 1.54 3.46 -0.88
C VAL A 19 2.28 2.84 -2.06
N LEU A 20 3.21 3.60 -2.65
CA LEU A 20 4.10 3.11 -3.69
C LEU A 20 5.47 2.77 -3.10
N ILE A 21 6.01 1.63 -3.53
CA ILE A 21 7.37 1.18 -3.20
C ILE A 21 8.16 1.20 -4.50
N ASP A 22 9.15 2.07 -4.60
CA ASP A 22 9.97 2.20 -5.80
C ASP A 22 10.73 0.90 -6.09
N GLY A 23 10.74 0.50 -7.36
CA GLY A 23 11.37 -0.75 -7.81
C GLY A 23 10.59 -2.02 -7.46
N MET A 24 9.46 -1.94 -6.77
CA MET A 24 8.64 -3.11 -6.43
C MET A 24 7.85 -3.62 -7.65
N GLY A 25 7.88 -4.94 -7.82
CA GLY A 25 7.17 -5.66 -8.88
C GLY A 25 5.99 -6.46 -8.33
N HIS A 26 5.83 -7.70 -8.78
CA HIS A 26 4.77 -8.60 -8.31
C HIS A 26 5.20 -9.52 -7.17
N ASP A 27 6.45 -9.41 -6.72
CA ASP A 27 6.97 -10.19 -5.61
C ASP A 27 7.13 -9.30 -4.36
N LEU A 28 7.07 -9.93 -3.18
CA LEU A 28 7.25 -9.28 -1.89
C LEU A 28 8.48 -9.83 -1.16
N PRO A 29 9.67 -9.33 -1.49
CA PRO A 29 10.91 -9.80 -0.87
C PRO A 29 10.96 -9.45 0.62
N ARG A 30 11.65 -10.28 1.41
CA ARG A 30 11.71 -10.18 2.89
C ARG A 30 12.13 -8.81 3.41
N GLN A 31 12.97 -8.11 2.68
CA GLN A 31 13.47 -6.77 3.00
C GLN A 31 12.34 -5.72 3.07
N LEU A 32 11.19 -5.98 2.44
CA LEU A 32 10.04 -5.08 2.47
C LEU A 32 9.02 -5.42 3.55
N TRP A 33 9.18 -6.53 4.28
CA TRP A 33 8.18 -7.01 5.23
C TRP A 33 7.92 -6.00 6.34
N ASP A 34 8.98 -5.47 6.98
CA ASP A 34 8.84 -4.49 8.05
C ASP A 34 8.09 -3.23 7.58
N ARG A 35 8.37 -2.78 6.36
CA ARG A 35 7.67 -1.63 5.75
C ARG A 35 6.20 -1.94 5.53
N VAL A 36 5.87 -3.09 4.93
CA VAL A 36 4.48 -3.48 4.67
C VAL A 36 3.70 -3.69 5.97
N ILE A 37 4.29 -4.37 6.95
CA ILE A 37 3.68 -4.57 8.27
C ILE A 37 3.39 -3.22 8.93
N GLY A 38 4.33 -2.27 8.89
CA GLY A 38 4.12 -0.93 9.43
C GLY A 38 2.92 -0.20 8.79
N GLU A 39 2.78 -0.25 7.47
CA GLU A 39 1.65 0.36 6.77
C GLU A 39 0.31 -0.31 7.12
N LEU A 40 0.31 -1.64 7.30
CA LEU A 40 -0.87 -2.40 7.74
C LEU A 40 -1.26 -2.05 9.17
N THR A 41 -0.30 -2.06 10.10
CA THR A 41 -0.53 -1.68 11.51
C THR A 41 -1.11 -0.27 11.62
N ARG A 42 -0.55 0.69 10.87
CA ARG A 42 -1.08 2.05 10.80
C ARG A 42 -2.52 2.07 10.30
N ASN A 43 -2.81 1.39 9.19
CA ASN A 43 -4.15 1.30 8.63
C ASN A 43 -5.16 0.70 9.63
N PHE A 44 -4.78 -0.35 10.37
CA PHE A 44 -5.65 -0.96 11.37
C PHE A 44 -5.92 -0.03 12.56
N SER A 45 -4.95 0.78 12.96
CA SER A 45 -5.15 1.77 14.03
C SER A 45 -6.08 2.92 13.63
N GLU A 46 -6.16 3.26 12.34
CA GLU A 46 -7.03 4.32 11.82
C GLU A 46 -8.48 3.85 11.57
N ALA A 47 -8.73 2.53 11.58
CA ALA A 47 -10.01 1.93 11.27
C ALA A 47 -10.95 1.75 12.49
N GLY A 48 -10.45 2.00 13.71
CA GLY A 48 -11.23 1.98 14.95
C GLY A 48 -11.73 3.36 15.34
#